data_AF-A0A7V3AFQ4-F1
#
_entry.id   AF-A0A7V3AFQ4-F1
#
_cell.length_a   1.000
_cell.length_b   1.000
_cell.length_c   1.000
_cell.angle_alpha   90.00
_cell.angle_beta   90.00
_cell.angle_gamma   90.00
#
_symmetry.space_group_name_H-M   'P 1'
#
loop_
_entity.id
_entity.type
_entity.pdbx_description
1 polymer ?
#
loop_
_entity_poly.entity_id
_entity_poly.type
_entity_poly.pdbx_seq_one_letter_code
_entity_poly.pdbx_strand_id
1 'polypeptide(L)'
;MHLYSHGLRRAKLRRIKEPNGHVHGHQGNKLTLAVRPEQLSRVPAVDVLEGARRQIHFGRKQREVHQLLTGYAPHPFVHPSRYACRFFDGAHHIDEMPEAYRRAYQLDLPAGFVHDLAAALDEALMLDTARFHARRTQALEEFRSAPFRVPALAGAGYPADDKALWSLLQEYLEESDTAADADIDWSQPIGVLSPHIDYARGGKVYAHVWKRAAQAVREAELVILLGTDHY
;
A
#
# COMPACT_ATOMS: atom_id res chain seq x y z
N MET A 1 54.44 3.42 -14.69
CA MET A 1 54.19 4.76 -15.27
C MET A 1 54.09 4.59 -16.78
N HIS A 2 53.04 5.16 -17.41
CA HIS A 2 52.52 4.91 -18.77
C HIS A 2 51.76 3.58 -18.95
N LEU A 3 50.65 3.48 -19.68
CA LEU A 3 49.73 4.38 -20.41
C LEU A 3 48.53 3.48 -20.77
N TYR A 4 47.30 4.01 -20.89
CA TYR A 4 46.41 3.84 -22.06
C TYR A 4 44.98 4.33 -21.74
N SER A 5 44.61 5.41 -22.42
CA SER A 5 43.26 5.95 -22.52
C SER A 5 42.49 5.26 -23.65
N HIS A 6 41.26 4.81 -23.42
CA HIS A 6 40.15 4.63 -24.38
C HIS A 6 38.88 4.88 -23.53
N GLY A 7 37.82 5.59 -23.89
CA GLY A 7 37.28 6.08 -25.14
C GLY A 7 35.77 6.23 -24.91
N LEU A 8 35.32 7.32 -24.27
CA LEU A 8 33.90 7.58 -23.99
C LEU A 8 33.14 7.89 -25.30
N ARG A 9 32.28 6.98 -25.75
CA ARG A 9 31.27 7.28 -26.77
C ARG A 9 30.00 7.80 -26.08
N ARG A 10 29.71 9.10 -26.23
CA ARG A 10 28.41 9.70 -25.87
C ARG A 10 27.35 9.25 -26.88
N ALA A 11 26.35 8.50 -26.43
CA ALA A 11 25.14 8.27 -27.20
C ALA A 11 24.29 9.56 -27.25
N LYS A 12 24.01 10.06 -28.45
CA LYS A 12 23.06 11.16 -28.69
C LYS A 12 21.63 10.61 -28.67
N LEU A 13 20.83 10.96 -27.67
CA LEU A 13 19.37 10.83 -27.75
C LEU A 13 18.84 11.83 -28.79
N ARG A 14 18.27 11.33 -29.88
CA ARG A 14 17.51 12.12 -30.84
C ARG A 14 16.08 12.32 -30.32
N ARG A 15 15.66 13.59 -30.23
CA ARG A 15 14.28 13.99 -29.95
C ARG A 15 13.46 13.81 -31.24
N ILE A 16 12.45 12.94 -31.21
CA ILE A 16 11.46 12.85 -32.29
C ILE A 16 10.44 13.97 -32.07
N LYS A 17 10.23 14.79 -33.10
CA LYS A 17 9.30 15.91 -33.13
C LYS A 17 8.19 15.52 -34.10
N GLU A 18 6.96 15.42 -33.61
CA GLU A 18 5.74 15.27 -34.44
C GLU A 18 4.92 16.58 -34.37
N PRO A 19 4.13 16.89 -35.41
CA PRO A 19 3.90 18.26 -35.87
C PRO A 19 2.62 18.93 -35.32
N ASN A 20 2.60 20.25 -35.48
CA ASN A 20 1.55 21.18 -35.09
C ASN A 20 0.16 20.82 -35.63
N GLY A 21 -0.84 20.88 -34.76
CA GLY A 21 -2.25 21.08 -35.11
C GLY A 21 -2.85 22.20 -34.26
N HIS A 22 -3.17 23.33 -34.89
CA HIS A 22 -4.00 24.39 -34.31
C HIS A 22 -5.47 23.96 -34.33
N VAL A 23 -6.20 24.11 -33.23
CA VAL A 23 -7.67 24.27 -33.25
C VAL A 23 -8.10 25.29 -32.20
N HIS A 24 -9.00 26.17 -32.66
CA HIS A 24 -9.64 27.29 -32.00
C HIS A 24 -10.36 26.98 -30.69
N GLY A 25 -10.55 28.03 -29.89
CA GLY A 25 -11.28 28.00 -28.64
C GLY A 25 -12.76 27.63 -28.78
N HIS A 26 -13.29 27.09 -27.70
CA HIS A 26 -14.72 27.08 -27.42
C HIS A 26 -14.90 27.38 -25.93
N GLN A 27 -15.54 28.50 -25.63
CA GLN A 27 -16.21 28.71 -24.35
C GLN A 27 -17.22 27.57 -24.16
N GLY A 28 -16.95 26.69 -23.20
CA GLY A 28 -17.84 25.62 -22.79
C GLY A 28 -18.27 25.86 -21.36
N ASN A 29 -19.57 26.12 -21.18
CA ASN A 29 -20.24 26.25 -19.90
C ASN A 29 -19.75 25.21 -18.88
N LYS A 30 -19.13 25.66 -17.79
CA LYS A 30 -19.03 24.85 -16.58
C LYS A 30 -20.43 24.73 -15.98
N LEU A 31 -21.14 23.69 -16.41
CA LEU A 31 -22.23 23.12 -15.62
C LEU A 31 -21.60 22.59 -14.33
N THR A 32 -21.66 23.39 -13.28
CA THR A 32 -21.41 22.92 -11.91
C THR A 32 -22.54 21.96 -11.58
N LEU A 33 -22.33 20.65 -11.84
CA LEU A 33 -23.18 19.62 -11.28
C LEU A 33 -22.98 19.70 -9.76
N ALA A 34 -23.96 20.26 -9.05
CA ALA A 34 -24.03 20.15 -7.60
C ALA A 34 -24.16 18.65 -7.29
N VAL A 35 -23.04 18.00 -6.96
CA VAL A 35 -23.03 16.64 -6.43
C VAL A 35 -23.77 16.74 -5.10
N ARG A 36 -25.03 16.29 -5.09
CA ARG A 36 -25.77 16.10 -3.86
C ARG A 36 -24.93 15.16 -3.00
N PRO A 37 -24.78 15.39 -1.68
CA PRO A 37 -24.14 14.40 -0.84
C PRO A 37 -24.93 13.10 -1.00
N GLU A 38 -24.29 12.10 -1.59
CA GLU A 38 -24.91 10.80 -1.78
C GLU A 38 -25.22 10.25 -0.39
N GLN A 39 -26.50 10.05 -0.11
CA GLN A 39 -26.96 9.40 1.11
C GLN A 39 -26.33 8.01 1.13
N LEU A 40 -25.71 7.63 2.25
CA LEU A 40 -25.10 6.32 2.55
C LEU A 40 -26.16 5.19 2.57
N SER A 41 -26.98 5.13 1.53
CA SER A 41 -28.19 4.33 1.42
C SER A 41 -27.85 2.89 1.06
N ARG A 42 -27.01 2.69 0.04
CA ARG A 42 -26.50 1.38 -0.40
C ARG A 42 -25.04 1.55 -0.77
N VAL A 43 -24.14 1.04 0.06
CA VAL A 43 -22.70 1.24 -0.15
C VAL A 43 -21.96 -0.07 0.09
N PRO A 44 -21.20 -0.56 -0.89
CA PRO A 44 -20.31 -1.68 -0.63
C PRO A 44 -19.15 -1.19 0.24
N ALA A 45 -18.75 -2.03 1.19
CA ALA A 45 -17.44 -1.93 1.76
C ALA A 45 -16.45 -1.97 0.60
N VAL A 46 -15.45 -1.09 0.62
CA VAL A 46 -14.33 -1.27 -0.28
C VAL A 46 -13.72 -2.59 0.13
N ASP A 47 -13.77 -3.59 -0.75
CA ASP A 47 -12.89 -4.74 -0.60
C ASP A 47 -11.50 -4.12 -0.52
N VAL A 48 -10.81 -4.31 0.59
CA VAL A 48 -9.56 -3.60 0.93
C VAL A 48 -8.41 -4.05 -0.01
N LEU A 49 -8.73 -4.45 -1.23
CA LEU A 49 -7.88 -4.93 -2.29
C LEU A 49 -7.69 -3.97 -3.48
N GLU A 50 -8.24 -2.74 -3.50
CA GLU A 50 -7.96 -1.84 -4.65
C GLU A 50 -7.79 -0.32 -4.37
N GLY A 51 -7.78 0.15 -3.13
CA GLY A 51 -7.48 1.58 -2.91
C GLY A 51 -7.08 2.11 -1.53
N ALA A 52 -6.90 1.28 -0.51
CA ALA A 52 -6.77 1.79 0.86
C ALA A 52 -5.36 1.83 1.47
N ARG A 53 -4.26 1.51 0.76
CA ARG A 53 -2.90 1.49 1.36
C ARG A 53 -1.73 1.99 0.49
N ARG A 54 -1.98 2.98 -0.37
CA ARG A 54 -0.91 3.94 -0.69
C ARG A 54 -0.50 4.65 0.61
N GLN A 55 0.73 5.15 0.73
CA GLN A 55 1.25 5.96 1.84
C GLN A 55 0.45 7.27 2.03
N ILE A 56 -0.82 7.16 2.35
CA ILE A 56 -1.60 8.17 3.00
C ILE A 56 -1.38 7.87 4.47
N HIS A 57 -0.71 8.77 5.17
CA HIS A 57 -0.64 8.71 6.62
C HIS A 57 -2.07 8.81 7.17
N PHE A 58 -2.76 7.68 7.30
CA PHE A 58 -4.07 7.63 7.93
C PHE A 58 -3.85 7.78 9.44
N GLY A 59 -4.01 9.01 9.92
CA GLY A 59 -3.76 9.41 11.30
C GLY A 59 -4.66 8.71 12.33
N ARG A 60 -4.66 9.24 13.57
CA ARG A 60 -5.35 8.74 14.78
C ARG A 60 -6.71 8.05 14.55
N LYS A 61 -7.52 8.49 13.59
CA LYS A 61 -8.89 8.03 13.33
C LYS A 61 -9.04 6.55 12.93
N GLN A 62 -8.05 5.92 12.28
CA GLN A 62 -8.12 4.47 12.03
C GLN A 62 -8.02 3.64 13.32
N ARG A 63 -7.40 4.18 14.39
CA ARG A 63 -7.42 3.53 15.70
C ARG A 63 -8.81 3.59 16.34
N GLU A 64 -9.59 4.64 16.07
CA GLU A 64 -10.96 4.78 16.56
C GLU A 64 -11.89 3.76 15.87
N VAL A 65 -11.74 3.53 14.56
CA VAL A 65 -12.47 2.45 13.86
C VAL A 65 -12.01 1.07 14.33
N HIS A 66 -10.70 0.86 14.53
CA HIS A 66 -10.22 -0.37 15.16
C HIS A 66 -10.86 -0.56 16.53
N GLN A 67 -10.91 0.48 17.37
CA GLN A 67 -11.57 0.46 18.68
C GLN A 67 -13.11 0.33 18.60
N LEU A 68 -13.77 0.71 17.51
CA LEU A 68 -15.19 0.39 17.26
C LEU A 68 -15.40 -1.08 16.84
N LEU A 69 -14.41 -1.64 16.14
CA LEU A 69 -14.39 -3.03 15.69
C LEU A 69 -13.86 -4.01 16.78
N THR A 70 -13.09 -3.51 17.74
CA THR A 70 -12.39 -4.29 18.79
C THR A 70 -12.65 -3.81 20.22
N GLY A 71 -13.46 -2.77 20.40
CA GLY A 71 -13.65 -2.09 21.68
C GLY A 71 -14.34 -2.97 22.72
N TYR A 72 -13.55 -3.35 23.73
CA TYR A 72 -13.91 -3.97 25.00
C TYR A 72 -15.41 -3.98 25.35
N ALA A 73 -16.09 -5.04 24.95
CA ALA A 73 -17.24 -5.52 25.70
C ALA A 73 -16.70 -6.45 26.81
N PRO A 74 -17.12 -6.33 28.08
CA PRO A 74 -16.67 -7.20 29.17
C PRO A 74 -17.23 -8.64 29.06
N HIS A 75 -17.72 -9.06 27.90
CA HIS A 75 -18.29 -10.39 27.67
C HIS A 75 -17.69 -11.08 26.45
N PRO A 76 -17.46 -12.42 26.51
CA PRO A 76 -16.71 -13.17 25.50
C PRO A 76 -17.51 -13.49 24.21
N PHE A 77 -18.59 -12.76 23.91
CA PHE A 77 -19.48 -13.09 22.80
C PHE A 77 -19.63 -11.90 21.82
N VAL A 78 -19.11 -12.11 20.60
CA VAL A 78 -19.55 -11.47 19.33
C VAL A 78 -19.62 -9.93 19.34
N HIS A 79 -18.59 -9.26 18.80
CA HIS A 79 -18.67 -7.81 18.52
C HIS A 79 -19.69 -7.53 17.40
N PRO A 80 -20.82 -6.85 17.69
CA PRO A 80 -21.90 -6.64 16.71
C PRO A 80 -21.43 -5.89 15.46
N SER A 81 -20.46 -4.97 15.61
CA SER A 81 -19.86 -4.21 14.52
C SER A 81 -19.23 -5.11 13.46
N ARG A 82 -18.51 -6.16 13.84
CA ARG A 82 -17.82 -7.05 12.91
C ARG A 82 -18.79 -7.84 12.03
N TYR A 83 -19.94 -8.25 12.58
CA TYR A 83 -20.97 -8.97 11.85
C TYR A 83 -21.88 -8.04 11.05
N ALA A 84 -22.12 -6.83 11.56
CA ALA A 84 -22.83 -5.78 10.84
C ALA A 84 -22.07 -5.36 9.56
N CYS A 85 -20.73 -5.37 9.60
CA CYS A 85 -19.92 -5.03 8.43
C CYS A 85 -20.21 -5.88 7.19
N ARG A 86 -20.67 -7.13 7.37
CA ARG A 86 -20.99 -8.04 6.26
C ARG A 86 -22.12 -7.52 5.37
N PHE A 87 -22.98 -6.65 5.89
CA PHE A 87 -24.11 -6.10 5.15
C PHE A 87 -23.78 -4.80 4.41
N PHE A 88 -22.57 -4.24 4.56
CA PHE A 88 -22.07 -3.20 3.64
C PHE A 88 -21.55 -3.88 2.38
N ASP A 89 -22.45 -4.41 1.56
CA ASP A 89 -22.15 -5.15 0.33
C ASP A 89 -22.69 -4.43 -0.92
N GLY A 90 -23.26 -3.24 -0.75
CA GLY A 90 -23.94 -2.49 -1.80
C GLY A 90 -25.32 -3.05 -2.18
N ALA A 91 -25.68 -4.23 -1.70
CA ALA A 91 -26.97 -4.87 -1.93
C ALA A 91 -28.00 -4.57 -0.83
N HIS A 92 -27.55 -4.29 0.40
CA HIS A 92 -28.44 -3.90 1.49
C HIS A 92 -28.61 -2.38 1.56
N HIS A 93 -29.86 -1.94 1.81
CA HIS A 93 -30.07 -0.56 2.22
C HIS A 93 -29.73 -0.39 3.70
N ILE A 94 -29.10 0.72 4.07
CA ILE A 94 -28.63 0.99 5.44
C ILE A 94 -29.76 0.88 6.48
N ASP A 95 -30.94 1.37 6.13
CA ASP A 95 -32.13 1.32 6.99
C ASP A 95 -32.72 -0.10 7.12
N GLU A 96 -32.39 -1.01 6.21
CA GLU A 96 -32.84 -2.41 6.20
C GLU A 96 -31.85 -3.34 6.91
N MET A 97 -30.60 -2.89 7.10
CA MET A 97 -29.53 -3.69 7.71
C MET A 97 -29.84 -4.17 9.14
N PRO A 98 -30.48 -3.40 10.04
CA PRO A 98 -30.85 -3.90 11.36
C PRO A 98 -31.77 -5.14 11.29
N GLU A 99 -32.74 -5.12 10.39
CA GLU A 99 -33.65 -6.26 10.17
C GLU A 99 -32.93 -7.45 9.54
N ALA A 100 -32.05 -7.19 8.55
CA ALA A 100 -31.23 -8.25 7.94
C ALA A 100 -30.29 -8.91 8.97
N TYR A 101 -29.67 -8.10 9.84
CA TYR A 101 -28.83 -8.57 10.92
C TYR A 101 -29.61 -9.42 11.92
N ARG A 102 -30.80 -8.95 12.36
CA ARG A 102 -31.67 -9.71 13.27
C ARG A 102 -32.07 -11.05 12.67
N ARG A 103 -32.44 -11.09 11.39
CA ARG A 103 -32.80 -12.36 10.71
C ARG A 103 -31.62 -13.33 10.66
N ALA A 104 -30.40 -12.83 10.42
CA ALA A 104 -29.22 -13.67 10.27
C ALA A 104 -28.68 -14.19 11.61
N TYR A 105 -28.70 -13.36 12.66
CA TYR A 105 -28.00 -13.64 13.92
C TYR A 105 -28.90 -13.73 15.14
N GLN A 106 -30.21 -13.47 15.00
CA GLN A 106 -31.20 -13.47 16.09
C GLN A 106 -30.81 -12.51 17.24
N LEU A 107 -30.15 -11.41 16.89
CA LEU A 107 -29.67 -10.38 17.80
C LEU A 107 -30.14 -9.01 17.31
N ASP A 108 -30.46 -8.13 18.24
CA ASP A 108 -30.81 -6.74 17.95
C ASP A 108 -29.58 -5.84 17.88
N LEU A 109 -29.61 -4.87 16.97
CA LEU A 109 -28.67 -3.75 16.97
C LEU A 109 -29.31 -2.54 17.66
N PRO A 110 -28.53 -1.74 18.42
CA PRO A 110 -29.02 -0.48 18.94
C PRO A 110 -29.53 0.44 17.82
N ALA A 111 -30.52 1.27 18.12
CA ALA A 111 -31.01 2.27 17.18
C ALA A 111 -29.87 3.22 16.75
N GLY A 112 -29.82 3.58 15.46
CA GLY A 112 -28.78 4.46 14.90
C GLY A 112 -27.41 3.80 14.70
N PHE A 113 -27.15 2.62 15.30
CA PHE A 113 -25.85 1.97 15.26
C PHE A 113 -25.29 1.77 13.85
N VAL A 114 -26.12 1.33 12.91
CA VAL A 114 -25.69 1.09 11.51
C VAL A 114 -25.30 2.40 10.84
N HIS A 115 -26.04 3.48 11.07
CA HIS A 115 -25.73 4.81 10.54
C HIS A 115 -24.42 5.35 11.12
N ASP A 116 -24.23 5.23 12.43
CA ASP A 116 -22.99 5.64 13.09
C ASP A 116 -21.78 4.83 12.60
N LEU A 117 -21.96 3.51 12.43
CA LEU A 117 -20.94 2.62 11.88
C LEU A 117 -20.62 2.98 10.43
N ALA A 118 -21.62 3.23 9.59
CA ALA A 118 -21.42 3.62 8.20
C ALA A 118 -20.68 4.96 8.08
N ALA A 119 -21.05 5.95 8.89
CA ALA A 119 -20.38 7.24 8.94
C ALA A 119 -18.91 7.09 9.37
N ALA A 120 -18.65 6.28 10.40
CA ALA A 120 -17.28 6.00 10.85
C ALA A 120 -16.45 5.27 9.77
N LEU A 121 -17.04 4.31 9.06
CA LEU A 121 -16.37 3.59 7.97
C LEU A 121 -16.13 4.48 6.75
N ASP A 122 -17.07 5.35 6.37
CA ASP A 122 -16.87 6.35 5.29
C ASP A 122 -15.78 7.35 5.66
N GLU A 123 -15.79 7.89 6.88
CA GLU A 123 -14.72 8.78 7.36
C GLU A 123 -13.34 8.11 7.32
N ALA A 124 -13.28 6.81 7.60
CA ALA A 124 -12.06 6.01 7.52
C ALA A 124 -11.71 5.52 6.10
N LEU A 125 -12.52 5.88 5.09
CA LEU A 125 -12.36 5.50 3.68
C LEU A 125 -12.42 3.98 3.45
N MET A 126 -13.28 3.31 4.22
CA MET A 126 -13.52 1.87 4.14
C MET A 126 -14.80 1.53 3.37
N LEU A 127 -15.54 2.53 2.91
CA LEU A 127 -16.74 2.38 2.07
C LEU A 127 -16.48 2.96 0.67
N ASP A 128 -17.03 2.30 -0.36
CA ASP A 128 -16.84 2.70 -1.74
C ASP A 128 -17.74 3.89 -2.08
N THR A 129 -17.28 5.06 -1.66
CA THR A 129 -18.01 6.33 -1.77
C THR A 129 -17.25 7.32 -2.63
N ALA A 130 -17.95 8.39 -3.02
CA ALA A 130 -17.31 9.54 -3.65
C ALA A 130 -16.13 10.09 -2.82
N ARG A 131 -16.21 10.03 -1.48
CA ARG A 131 -15.12 10.43 -0.58
C ARG A 131 -13.88 9.55 -0.76
N PHE A 132 -14.07 8.23 -0.77
CA PHE A 132 -12.99 7.27 -1.04
C PHE A 132 -12.35 7.52 -2.41
N HIS A 133 -13.16 7.61 -3.48
CA HIS A 133 -12.65 7.84 -4.82
C HIS A 133 -11.88 9.16 -4.96
N ALA A 134 -12.36 10.24 -4.34
CA ALA A 134 -11.68 11.53 -4.33
C ALA A 134 -10.30 11.40 -3.64
N ARG A 135 -10.24 10.77 -2.46
CA ARG A 135 -8.95 10.58 -1.77
C ARG A 135 -8.01 9.66 -2.55
N ARG A 136 -8.53 8.60 -3.18
CA ARG A 136 -7.73 7.68 -4.01
C ARG A 136 -7.08 8.41 -5.18
N THR A 137 -7.85 9.24 -5.89
CA THR A 137 -7.35 10.09 -6.97
C THR A 137 -6.24 11.03 -6.48
N GLN A 138 -6.47 11.72 -5.36
CA GLN A 138 -5.46 12.58 -4.76
C GLN A 138 -4.17 11.81 -4.39
N ALA A 139 -4.27 10.63 -3.78
CA ALA A 139 -3.10 9.81 -3.45
C ALA A 139 -2.34 9.31 -4.67
N LEU A 140 -3.04 9.00 -5.75
CA LEU A 140 -2.44 8.64 -7.03
C LEU A 140 -1.61 9.79 -7.60
N GLU A 141 -2.15 11.00 -7.55
CA GLU A 141 -1.47 12.22 -7.99
C GLU A 141 -0.26 12.54 -7.11
N GLU A 142 -0.42 12.52 -5.78
CA GLU A 142 0.67 12.69 -4.80
C GLU A 142 1.82 11.70 -5.08
N PHE A 143 1.49 10.42 -5.28
CA PHE A 143 2.49 9.39 -5.59
C PHE A 143 3.20 9.61 -6.93
N ARG A 144 2.47 9.97 -7.99
CA ARG A 144 3.02 10.13 -9.35
C ARG A 144 3.83 11.41 -9.52
N SER A 145 3.51 12.45 -8.76
CA SER A 145 4.19 13.75 -8.80
C SER A 145 5.37 13.83 -7.83
N ALA A 146 5.51 12.88 -6.91
CA ALA A 146 6.63 12.85 -5.98
C ALA A 146 7.97 12.69 -6.73
N PRO A 147 9.03 13.40 -6.32
CA PRO A 147 10.35 13.31 -6.98
C PRO A 147 10.99 11.93 -6.83
N PHE A 148 10.57 11.16 -5.81
CA PHE A 148 10.99 9.79 -5.57
C PHE A 148 9.96 9.08 -4.67
N ARG A 149 10.01 7.75 -4.64
CA ARG A 149 9.19 6.94 -3.73
C ARG A 149 9.76 7.02 -2.32
N VAL A 150 8.99 7.61 -1.39
CA VAL A 150 9.39 7.70 0.03
C VAL A 150 9.41 6.29 0.64
N PRO A 151 10.43 5.90 1.43
CA PRO A 151 10.48 4.58 2.07
C PRO A 151 9.39 4.40 3.13
N ALA A 152 8.30 3.74 2.76
CA ALA A 152 7.08 3.63 3.57
C ALA A 152 7.24 2.93 4.92
N LEU A 153 8.23 2.04 5.02
CA LEU A 153 8.42 1.18 6.19
C LEU A 153 9.54 1.69 7.10
N ALA A 154 10.20 2.80 6.75
CA ALA A 154 11.18 3.44 7.62
C ALA A 154 10.52 3.86 8.95
N GLY A 155 11.08 3.42 10.06
CA GLY A 155 10.59 3.63 11.42
C GLY A 155 9.51 2.62 11.88
N ALA A 156 9.00 1.77 10.99
CA ALA A 156 7.98 0.77 11.32
C ALA A 156 8.47 -0.67 11.11
N GLY A 157 9.02 -0.97 9.91
CA GLY A 157 9.57 -2.28 9.57
C GLY A 157 11.10 -2.36 9.72
N TYR A 158 11.77 -1.20 9.71
CA TYR A 158 13.22 -1.07 9.89
C TYR A 158 13.56 0.35 10.39
N PRO A 159 14.76 0.59 10.95
CA PRO A 159 15.14 1.92 11.45
C PRO A 159 15.02 3.03 10.39
N ALA A 160 14.46 4.19 10.76
CA ALA A 160 14.37 5.33 9.85
C ALA A 160 15.71 6.09 9.70
N ASP A 161 16.56 6.01 10.71
CA ASP A 161 17.92 6.55 10.69
C ASP A 161 18.83 5.67 9.83
N ASP A 162 19.60 6.30 8.95
CA ASP A 162 20.42 5.63 7.95
C ASP A 162 21.59 4.85 8.58
N LYS A 163 22.24 5.44 9.59
CA LYS A 163 23.34 4.79 10.33
C LYS A 163 22.83 3.62 11.15
N ALA A 164 21.70 3.77 11.84
CA ALA A 164 21.09 2.70 12.60
C ALA A 164 20.68 1.53 11.68
N LEU A 165 20.09 1.83 10.52
CA LEU A 165 19.76 0.81 9.52
C LEU A 165 21.03 0.13 8.99
N TRP A 166 22.07 0.89 8.67
CA TRP A 166 23.34 0.33 8.20
C TRP A 166 23.95 -0.64 9.21
N SER A 167 24.08 -0.22 10.47
CA SER A 167 24.62 -1.07 11.54
C SER A 167 23.80 -2.36 11.71
N LEU A 168 22.47 -2.26 11.73
CA LEU A 168 21.59 -3.43 11.81
C LEU A 168 21.84 -4.43 10.67
N LEU A 169 22.00 -3.94 9.44
CA LEU A 169 22.26 -4.80 8.29
C LEU A 169 23.67 -5.42 8.35
N GLN A 170 24.68 -4.69 8.84
CA GLN A 170 26.03 -5.23 9.03
C GLN A 170 26.03 -6.35 10.09
N GLU A 171 25.33 -6.16 11.21
CA GLU A 171 25.19 -7.18 12.25
C GLU A 171 24.64 -8.50 11.67
N TYR A 172 23.58 -8.45 10.86
CA TYR A 172 23.07 -9.66 10.21
C TYR A 172 24.08 -10.29 9.24
N LEU A 173 24.84 -9.49 8.48
CA LEU A 173 25.85 -9.98 7.53
C LEU A 173 27.05 -10.63 8.23
N GLU A 174 27.46 -10.09 9.38
CA GLU A 174 28.53 -10.62 10.23
C GLU A 174 28.11 -11.94 10.89
N GLU A 175 26.87 -12.02 11.39
CA GLU A 175 26.30 -13.25 11.96
C GLU A 175 26.03 -14.35 10.94
N SER A 176 25.88 -14.00 9.66
CA SER A 176 25.59 -14.96 8.60
C SER A 176 26.81 -15.81 8.27
N ASP A 177 26.77 -17.08 8.64
CA ASP A 177 27.73 -18.08 8.17
C ASP A 177 27.30 -18.61 6.79
N THR A 178 28.13 -18.32 5.77
CA THR A 178 27.98 -18.88 4.42
C THR A 178 29.15 -19.81 4.06
N ALA A 179 30.09 -20.05 4.99
CA ALA A 179 31.34 -20.74 4.69
C ALA A 179 31.16 -22.24 4.40
N ALA A 180 30.03 -22.82 4.81
CA ALA A 180 29.69 -24.21 4.55
C ALA A 180 29.00 -24.44 3.18
N ASP A 181 28.61 -23.37 2.48
CA ASP A 181 27.87 -23.47 1.23
C ASP A 181 28.79 -23.51 0.01
N ALA A 182 28.39 -24.26 -1.02
CA ALA A 182 29.07 -24.24 -2.30
C ALA A 182 28.94 -22.84 -2.95
N ASP A 183 30.03 -22.40 -3.58
CA ASP A 183 30.06 -21.19 -4.40
C ASP A 183 29.00 -21.27 -5.51
N ILE A 184 28.29 -20.16 -5.73
CA ILE A 184 27.32 -20.05 -6.80
C ILE A 184 28.03 -19.47 -8.03
N ASP A 185 27.94 -20.16 -9.17
CA ASP A 185 28.36 -19.59 -10.44
C ASP A 185 27.33 -18.55 -10.91
N TRP A 186 27.70 -17.29 -10.72
CA TRP A 186 26.90 -16.13 -11.13
C TRP A 186 27.18 -15.69 -12.58
N SER A 187 27.91 -16.46 -13.40
CA SER A 187 28.11 -16.13 -14.82
C SER A 187 26.81 -16.17 -15.64
N GLN A 188 25.79 -16.86 -15.15
CA GLN A 188 24.43 -16.88 -15.70
C GLN A 188 23.37 -16.76 -14.59
N PRO A 189 23.21 -15.58 -13.94
CA PRO A 189 22.25 -15.40 -12.87
C PRO A 189 20.83 -15.57 -13.39
N ILE A 190 20.04 -16.46 -12.78
CA ILE A 190 18.61 -16.58 -13.10
C ILE A 190 17.71 -15.76 -12.15
N GLY A 191 18.24 -15.28 -11.02
CA GLY A 191 17.53 -14.42 -10.07
C GLY A 191 17.92 -14.67 -8.61
N VAL A 192 17.38 -13.84 -7.71
CA VAL A 192 17.52 -13.97 -6.25
C VAL A 192 16.12 -14.02 -5.64
N LEU A 193 15.86 -15.02 -4.81
CA LEU A 193 14.64 -15.08 -3.99
C LEU A 193 14.98 -14.61 -2.57
N SER A 194 14.46 -13.45 -2.20
CA SER A 194 14.62 -12.88 -0.87
C SER A 194 13.23 -12.78 -0.20
N PRO A 195 13.11 -13.01 1.11
CA PRO A 195 11.88 -12.70 1.82
C PRO A 195 11.55 -11.20 1.73
N HIS A 196 10.32 -10.83 2.05
CA HIS A 196 9.84 -9.43 2.18
C HIS A 196 9.20 -9.14 3.55
N ILE A 197 9.54 -9.94 4.57
CA ILE A 197 9.11 -9.76 5.97
C ILE A 197 9.96 -8.70 6.68
N ASP A 198 9.49 -8.13 7.79
CA ASP A 198 10.28 -7.19 8.59
C ASP A 198 11.61 -7.78 9.07
N TYR A 199 12.65 -6.94 9.19
CA TYR A 199 14.00 -7.41 9.48
C TYR A 199 14.13 -8.04 10.87
N ALA A 200 13.32 -7.63 11.84
CA ALA A 200 13.34 -8.24 13.17
C ALA A 200 13.02 -9.75 13.11
N ARG A 201 12.19 -10.18 12.16
CA ARG A 201 11.88 -11.60 11.91
C ARG A 201 12.79 -12.24 10.87
N GLY A 202 13.10 -11.52 9.79
CA GLY A 202 13.75 -12.11 8.61
C GLY A 202 15.24 -11.85 8.47
N GLY A 203 15.83 -10.94 9.26
CA GLY A 203 17.14 -10.33 8.99
C GLY A 203 18.27 -11.31 8.68
N LYS A 204 18.35 -12.42 9.42
CA LYS A 204 19.35 -13.48 9.20
C LYS A 204 19.21 -14.16 7.83
N VAL A 205 17.98 -14.40 7.37
CA VAL A 205 17.70 -14.98 6.05
C VAL A 205 18.07 -13.99 4.96
N TYR A 206 17.76 -12.71 5.13
CA TYR A 206 18.22 -11.66 4.21
C TYR A 206 19.73 -11.68 4.09
N ALA A 207 20.46 -11.62 5.21
CA ALA A 207 21.91 -11.59 5.17
C ALA A 207 22.51 -12.79 4.45
N HIS A 208 22.01 -14.01 4.71
CA HIS A 208 22.46 -15.20 4.02
C HIS A 208 22.27 -15.12 2.49
N VAL A 209 21.07 -14.72 2.04
CA VAL A 209 20.74 -14.58 0.61
C VAL A 209 21.61 -13.50 -0.05
N TRP A 210 21.66 -12.31 0.54
CA TRP A 210 22.34 -11.16 -0.07
C TRP A 210 23.86 -11.25 0.02
N LYS A 211 24.42 -11.94 1.01
CA LYS A 211 25.87 -12.24 1.09
C LYS A 211 26.30 -13.14 -0.05
N ARG A 212 25.51 -14.16 -0.39
CA ARG A 212 25.77 -15.06 -1.53
C ARG A 212 25.59 -14.37 -2.89
N ALA A 213 24.62 -13.46 -2.99
CA ALA A 213 24.36 -12.69 -4.22
C ALA A 213 25.23 -11.43 -4.36
N ALA A 214 26.12 -11.12 -3.40
CA ALA A 214 26.78 -9.83 -3.31
C ALA A 214 27.59 -9.47 -4.57
N GLN A 215 28.30 -10.43 -5.16
CA GLN A 215 29.06 -10.20 -6.40
C GLN A 215 28.12 -9.90 -7.57
N ALA A 216 27.14 -10.77 -7.82
CA ALA A 216 26.18 -10.60 -8.91
C ALA A 216 25.43 -9.25 -8.82
N VAL A 217 25.04 -8.84 -7.62
CA VAL A 217 24.33 -7.57 -7.40
C VAL A 217 25.24 -6.36 -7.61
N ARG A 218 26.53 -6.44 -7.29
CA ARG A 218 27.51 -5.36 -7.56
C ARG A 218 27.84 -5.21 -9.04
N GLU A 219 27.81 -6.32 -9.78
CA GLU A 219 28.07 -6.35 -11.23
C GLU A 219 26.81 -6.01 -12.06
N ALA A 220 25.62 -6.06 -11.46
CA ALA A 220 24.37 -5.77 -12.15
C ALA A 220 24.24 -4.28 -12.52
N GLU A 221 24.03 -4.01 -13.81
CA GLU A 221 23.69 -2.66 -14.30
C GLU A 221 22.18 -2.35 -14.19
N LEU A 222 21.35 -3.39 -14.11
CA LEU A 222 19.89 -3.30 -13.99
C LEU A 222 19.39 -4.33 -12.99
N VAL A 223 18.57 -3.89 -12.04
CA VAL A 223 17.87 -4.76 -11.09
C VAL A 223 16.37 -4.67 -11.34
N ILE A 224 15.74 -5.82 -11.58
CA ILE A 224 14.28 -5.95 -11.67
C ILE A 224 13.79 -6.56 -10.35
N LEU A 225 13.04 -5.79 -9.57
CA LEU A 225 12.47 -6.25 -8.30
C LEU A 225 10.99 -6.63 -8.52
N LEU A 226 10.69 -7.91 -8.38
CA LEU A 226 9.33 -8.43 -8.43
C LEU A 226 8.86 -8.71 -7.00
N GLY A 227 7.84 -7.99 -6.54
CA GLY A 227 7.19 -8.21 -5.26
C GLY A 227 5.74 -8.61 -5.46
N THR A 228 5.19 -9.36 -4.53
CA THR A 228 3.74 -9.64 -4.52
C THR A 228 2.98 -8.48 -3.92
N ASP A 229 1.83 -8.18 -4.50
CA ASP A 229 0.86 -7.31 -3.84
C ASP A 229 0.22 -8.07 -2.68
N HIS A 230 0.16 -7.44 -1.52
CA HIS A 230 -0.51 -7.99 -0.33
C HIS A 230 -1.77 -7.18 0.02
N TYR A 231 -2.14 -6.26 -0.88
CA TYR A 231 -3.20 -5.31 -0.75
C TYR A 231 -4.03 -5.27 -2.02
#